data_AF-A0A0C2DCD2-F1
#
_entry.id   AF-A0A0C2DCD2-F1
#
_cell.length_a   1.000
_cell.length_b   1.000
_cell.length_c   1.000
_cell.angle_alpha   90.00
_cell.angle_beta   90.00
_cell.angle_gamma   90.00
#
_symmetry.space_group_name_H-M   'P 1'
#
loop_
_entity.id
_entity.type
_entity.pdbx_description
1 polymer ?
#
loop_
_entity_poly.entity_id
_entity_poly.type
_entity_poly.pdbx_seq_one_letter_code
_entity_poly.pdbx_strand_id
1 'polypeptide(L)'
;MFSVDEKGEWSVEKNLAGHSDYVRDVAWCPVISHSVYTIASCGMDQSVILWRCNENGEWTAKLLEKAEGSLWHVSWSMCGTILSVSGEDNKITLWKENIQGQWHKMDDNGKA
;
A
#
# COMPACT_ATOMS: atom_id res chain seq x y z
N MET A 1 11.84 -6.50 0.33
CA MET A 1 11.13 -7.80 0.36
C MET A 1 12.13 -8.88 0.66
N PHE A 2 11.76 -9.83 1.49
CA PHE A 2 12.62 -10.95 1.85
C PHE A 2 11.97 -12.26 1.43
N SER A 3 12.79 -13.18 0.93
CA SER A 3 12.42 -14.55 0.68
C SER A 3 13.23 -15.46 1.60
N VAL A 4 12.68 -16.62 1.89
CA VAL A 4 13.34 -17.66 2.70
C VAL A 4 13.70 -18.82 1.79
N ASP A 5 14.95 -19.28 1.88
CA ASP A 5 15.39 -20.45 1.12
C ASP A 5 14.93 -21.77 1.78
N GLU A 6 15.20 -22.90 1.13
CA GLU A 6 14.86 -24.24 1.65
C GLU A 6 15.54 -24.56 3.00
N LYS A 7 16.59 -23.82 3.36
CA LYS A 7 17.33 -23.98 4.62
C LYS A 7 16.80 -23.08 5.73
N GLY A 8 15.83 -22.22 5.43
CA GLY A 8 15.28 -21.25 6.38
C GLY A 8 16.07 -19.94 6.47
N GLU A 9 17.01 -19.69 5.56
CA GLU A 9 17.81 -18.47 5.53
C GLU A 9 17.06 -17.35 4.81
N TRP A 10 16.96 -16.19 5.44
CA TRP A 10 16.32 -15.00 4.86
C TRP A 10 17.30 -14.25 3.96
N SER A 11 16.87 -13.94 2.75
CA SER A 11 17.61 -13.11 1.80
C SER A 11 16.75 -11.98 1.27
N VAL A 12 17.38 -10.87 0.86
CA VAL A 12 16.67 -9.74 0.24
C VAL A 12 16.35 -10.11 -1.20
N GLU A 13 15.08 -10.23 -1.53
CA GLU A 13 14.61 -10.51 -2.89
C GLU A 13 14.52 -9.23 -3.73
N LYS A 14 13.97 -8.15 -3.14
CA LYS A 14 13.72 -6.90 -3.86
C LYS A 14 13.79 -5.67 -2.97
N ASN A 15 14.42 -4.61 -3.48
CA ASN A 15 14.40 -3.27 -2.91
C ASN A 15 13.42 -2.40 -3.70
N LEU A 16 12.40 -1.89 -3.01
CA LEU A 16 11.38 -1.02 -3.59
C LEU A 16 11.71 0.42 -3.20
N ALA A 17 12.27 1.19 -4.14
CA ALA A 17 12.63 2.58 -3.93
C ALA A 17 11.56 3.49 -4.56
N GLY A 18 10.99 4.40 -3.77
CA GLY A 18 9.94 5.31 -4.23
C GLY A 18 9.58 6.38 -3.20
N HIS A 19 9.72 6.08 -1.91
CA HIS A 19 9.64 7.09 -0.87
C HIS A 19 10.89 7.99 -0.86
N SER A 20 10.68 9.28 -0.63
CA SER A 20 11.76 10.29 -0.55
C SER A 20 12.21 10.56 0.88
N ASP A 21 11.55 9.97 1.87
CA ASP A 21 11.83 10.11 3.30
C ASP A 21 11.48 8.79 4.03
N TYR A 22 11.53 8.78 5.36
CA TYR A 22 11.28 7.59 6.19
C TYR A 22 9.93 6.94 5.88
N VAL A 23 9.98 5.66 5.53
CA VAL A 23 8.80 4.78 5.48
C VAL A 23 8.38 4.47 6.91
N ARG A 24 7.10 4.66 7.21
CA ARG A 24 6.55 4.54 8.56
C ARG A 24 5.80 3.25 8.78
N ASP A 25 5.09 2.80 7.75
CA ASP A 25 4.35 1.55 7.80
C ASP A 25 4.24 0.92 6.42
N VAL A 26 4.10 -0.40 6.40
CA VAL A 26 3.98 -1.22 5.20
C VAL A 26 2.99 -2.35 5.48
N ALA A 27 1.94 -2.44 4.66
CA ALA A 27 0.91 -3.46 4.80
C ALA A 27 0.73 -4.25 3.50
N TRP A 28 0.75 -5.57 3.63
CA TRP A 28 0.44 -6.50 2.54
C TRP A 28 -1.08 -6.62 2.39
N CYS A 29 -1.57 -6.52 1.15
CA CYS A 29 -2.95 -6.86 0.88
C CYS A 29 -3.15 -8.37 1.10
N PRO A 30 -4.12 -8.78 1.94
CA PRO A 30 -4.32 -10.19 2.26
C PRO A 30 -4.92 -10.99 1.10
N VAL A 31 -5.49 -10.31 0.09
CA VAL A 31 -6.10 -10.95 -1.07
C VAL A 31 -5.18 -10.82 -2.27
N ILE A 32 -4.86 -11.97 -2.87
CA ILE A 32 -4.18 -12.05 -4.15
C ILE A 32 -5.26 -12.00 -5.24
N SER A 33 -5.33 -10.90 -5.97
CA SER A 33 -6.23 -10.76 -7.12
C SER A 33 -5.42 -10.94 -8.40
N HIS A 34 -5.84 -11.85 -9.29
CA HIS A 34 -5.21 -12.09 -10.59
C HIS A 34 -3.67 -12.28 -10.54
N SER A 35 -3.16 -13.05 -9.58
CA SER A 35 -1.71 -13.28 -9.41
C SER A 35 -0.88 -12.02 -9.15
N VAL A 36 -1.54 -10.91 -8.78
CA VAL A 36 -0.89 -9.64 -8.45
C VAL A 36 -0.83 -9.47 -6.94
N TYR A 37 0.39 -9.50 -6.40
CA TYR A 37 0.62 -9.08 -5.02
C TYR A 37 0.52 -7.57 -4.94
N THR A 38 -0.25 -7.07 -3.99
CA THR A 38 -0.36 -5.63 -3.71
C THR A 38 0.13 -5.32 -2.31
N ILE A 39 0.98 -4.32 -2.18
CA ILE A 39 1.49 -3.79 -0.91
C ILE A 39 1.17 -2.30 -0.88
N ALA A 40 0.83 -1.77 0.28
CA ALA A 40 0.76 -0.34 0.51
C ALA A 40 1.87 0.07 1.49
N SER A 41 2.47 1.22 1.26
CA SER A 41 3.38 1.86 2.22
C SER A 41 3.04 3.33 2.39
N CYS A 42 3.31 3.86 3.57
CA CYS A 42 3.16 5.28 3.87
C CYS A 42 4.38 5.81 4.62
N GLY A 43 4.64 7.12 4.52
CA GLY A 43 5.88 7.71 5.03
C GLY A 43 5.79 9.17 5.48
N MET A 44 6.92 9.65 6.01
CA MET A 44 7.13 11.06 6.39
C MET A 44 7.12 12.00 5.19
N ASP A 45 7.39 11.47 4.00
CA ASP A 45 7.24 12.18 2.73
C ASP A 45 5.78 12.46 2.35
N GLN A 46 4.82 12.18 3.24
CA GLN A 46 3.39 12.47 3.06
C GLN A 46 2.77 11.68 1.91
N SER A 47 3.44 10.64 1.41
CA SER A 47 2.94 9.84 0.29
C SER A 47 2.41 8.49 0.77
N VAL A 48 1.35 8.04 0.11
CA VAL A 48 0.95 6.63 0.12
C VAL A 48 1.31 6.04 -1.23
N ILE A 49 2.12 4.99 -1.22
CA ILE A 49 2.55 4.30 -2.44
C ILE A 49 1.95 2.90 -2.45
N LEU A 50 1.32 2.56 -3.57
CA LEU A 50 0.87 1.21 -3.87
C LEU A 50 1.91 0.52 -4.74
N TRP A 51 2.33 -0.66 -4.29
CA TRP A 51 3.27 -1.52 -4.99
C TRP A 51 2.51 -2.72 -5.53
N ARG A 52 2.64 -2.97 -6.84
CA ARG A 52 2.03 -4.13 -7.49
C ARG A 52 3.10 -4.98 -8.16
N CYS A 53 3.07 -6.27 -7.86
CA CYS A 53 3.89 -7.27 -8.52
C CYS A 53 3.07 -7.94 -9.61
N ASN A 54 3.55 -7.92 -10.86
CA ASN A 54 2.92 -8.69 -11.94
C ASN A 54 3.31 -10.18 -11.86
N GLU A 55 2.70 -11.00 -12.73
CA GLU A 55 2.99 -12.44 -12.83
C GLU A 55 4.47 -12.75 -13.13
N ASN A 56 5.20 -11.80 -13.70
CA ASN A 56 6.61 -11.93 -14.04
C ASN A 56 7.55 -11.57 -12.87
N GLY A 57 7.01 -11.22 -11.70
CA GLY A 57 7.80 -10.78 -10.55
C GLY A 57 8.29 -9.33 -10.63
N GLU A 58 7.78 -8.54 -11.58
CA GLU A 58 8.15 -7.14 -11.72
C GLU A 58 7.26 -6.27 -10.85
N TRP A 59 7.91 -5.42 -10.04
CA TRP A 59 7.25 -4.51 -9.13
C TRP A 59 7.10 -3.14 -9.75
N THR A 60 5.88 -2.60 -9.67
CA THR A 60 5.53 -1.25 -10.10
C THR A 60 5.05 -0.42 -8.93
N ALA A 61 5.39 0.85 -8.92
CA ALA A 61 4.98 1.81 -7.89
C ALA A 61 3.93 2.77 -8.47
N LYS A 62 2.85 2.98 -7.73
CA LYS A 62 1.82 3.97 -8.05
C LYS A 62 1.59 4.85 -6.83
N LEU A 63 1.74 6.16 -7.02
CA LEU A 63 1.34 7.14 -6.00
C LEU A 63 -0.18 7.12 -5.86
N LEU A 64 -0.67 6.82 -4.66
CA LEU A 64 -2.10 6.80 -4.34
C LEU A 64 -2.58 8.19 -3.91
N GLU A 65 -1.91 8.78 -2.93
CA GLU A 65 -2.24 10.10 -2.39
C GLU A 65 -0.95 10.80 -1.93
N LYS A 66 -0.93 12.12 -2.05
CA LYS A 66 -0.03 13.01 -1.34
C LYS A 66 -0.85 13.75 -0.29
N ALA A 67 -0.72 13.34 0.96
CA ALA A 67 -1.41 13.94 2.10
C ALA A 67 -0.79 15.31 2.45
N GLU A 68 -1.50 16.09 3.26
CA GLU A 68 -1.03 17.40 3.73
C GLU A 68 -0.07 17.31 4.93
N GLY A 69 0.13 16.12 5.50
CA GLY A 69 0.97 15.88 6.67
C GLY A 69 1.58 14.49 6.69
N SER A 70 2.45 14.23 7.67
CA SER A 70 3.14 12.93 7.76
C SER A 70 2.17 11.79 8.05
N LEU A 71 2.43 10.64 7.44
CA LEU A 71 1.60 9.44 7.59
C LEU A 71 2.27 8.46 8.55
N TRP A 72 1.44 7.80 9.37
CA TRP A 72 1.91 6.95 10.47
C TRP A 72 1.61 5.48 10.22
N HIS A 73 0.40 5.18 9.73
CA HIS A 73 -0.05 3.80 9.57
C HIS A 73 -0.81 3.59 8.26
N VAL A 74 -0.76 2.35 7.78
CA VAL A 74 -1.54 1.87 6.64
C VAL A 74 -2.04 0.45 6.93
N SER A 75 -3.30 0.16 6.61
CA SER A 75 -3.87 -1.16 6.86
C SER A 75 -4.88 -1.57 5.81
N TRP A 76 -4.87 -2.85 5.46
CA TRP A 76 -5.80 -3.44 4.51
C TRP A 76 -6.99 -4.05 5.23
N SER A 77 -8.18 -3.87 4.67
CA SER A 77 -9.33 -4.70 5.02
C SER A 77 -9.04 -6.16 4.69
N MET A 78 -9.59 -7.09 5.48
CA MET A 78 -9.42 -8.53 5.31
C MET A 78 -9.90 -9.04 3.95
N CYS A 79 -10.87 -8.36 3.33
CA CYS A 79 -11.31 -8.69 1.97
C CYS A 79 -10.47 -8.02 0.87
N GLY A 80 -9.41 -7.27 1.21
CA GLY A 80 -8.50 -6.64 0.27
C GLY A 80 -9.10 -5.49 -0.55
N THR A 81 -10.33 -5.07 -0.27
CA THR A 81 -11.04 -4.07 -1.08
C THR A 81 -10.90 -2.64 -0.59
N ILE A 82 -10.49 -2.45 0.66
CA ILE A 82 -10.40 -1.14 1.31
C ILE A 82 -9.02 -1.02 1.94
N LEU A 83 -8.38 0.13 1.74
CA LEU A 83 -7.16 0.54 2.42
C LEU A 83 -7.49 1.69 3.37
N SER A 84 -7.04 1.60 4.61
CA SER A 84 -7.09 2.70 5.57
C SER A 84 -5.71 3.31 5.75
N VAL A 85 -5.68 4.63 5.88
CA VAL A 85 -4.45 5.42 6.06
C VAL A 85 -4.71 6.42 7.18
N SER A 86 -3.75 6.55 8.11
CA SER A 86 -3.80 7.55 9.18
C SER A 86 -2.55 8.42 9.22
N GLY A 87 -2.74 9.68 9.57
CA GLY A 87 -1.74 10.73 9.49
C GLY A 87 -1.81 11.76 10.61
N GLU A 88 -1.04 12.83 10.43
CA GLU A 88 -0.92 13.97 11.33
C GLU A 88 -2.18 14.85 11.40
N ASP A 89 -3.06 14.75 10.41
CA ASP A 89 -4.30 15.54 10.29
C ASP A 89 -5.44 15.08 11.23
N ASN A 90 -5.15 14.11 12.12
CA ASN A 90 -6.10 13.47 13.03
C ASN A 90 -7.31 12.83 12.32
N LYS A 91 -7.18 12.52 11.03
CA LYS A 91 -8.21 11.83 10.24
C LYS A 91 -7.72 10.48 9.76
N ILE A 92 -8.68 9.59 9.55
CA ILE A 92 -8.45 8.32 8.87
C ILE A 92 -9.09 8.44 7.50
N THR A 93 -8.30 8.24 6.46
CA THR A 93 -8.81 8.19 5.11
C THR A 93 -8.99 6.74 4.68
N LEU A 94 -10.14 6.44 4.08
CA LEU A 94 -10.40 5.15 3.46
C LEU A 94 -10.30 5.26 1.94
N TRP A 95 -9.79 4.22 1.32
CA TRP A 95 -9.51 4.16 -0.12
C TRP A 95 -10.06 2.86 -0.69
N LYS A 96 -10.69 2.92 -1.87
CA LYS A 96 -11.20 1.74 -2.59
C LYS A 96 -10.84 1.79 -4.06
N GLU A 97 -10.46 0.63 -4.58
CA GLU A 97 -10.24 0.44 -6.00
C GLU A 97 -11.56 0.11 -6.72
N ASN A 98 -11.82 0.78 -7.84
CA ASN A 98 -12.93 0.45 -8.74
C ASN A 98 -12.53 -0.64 -9.74
N ILE A 99 -13.50 -1.12 -10.52
CA ILE A 99 -13.29 -2.18 -11.53
C ILE A 99 -12.27 -1.76 -12.62
N GLN A 100 -12.05 -0.46 -12.79
CA GLN A 100 -11.10 0.09 -13.76
C GLN A 100 -9.68 0.25 -13.19
N GLY A 101 -9.44 -0.18 -11.95
CA GLY A 101 -8.14 -0.08 -11.28
C GLY A 101 -7.78 1.32 -10.77
N GLN A 102 -8.78 2.20 -10.68
CA GLN A 102 -8.64 3.54 -10.13
C GLN A 102 -9.03 3.54 -8.66
N TRP A 103 -8.22 4.23 -7.86
CA TRP A 103 -8.43 4.37 -6.43
C TRP A 103 -9.17 5.66 -6.12
N HIS A 104 -10.20 5.54 -5.29
CA HIS A 104 -11.01 6.67 -4.86
C HIS A 104 -10.98 6.77 -3.34
N LYS A 105 -10.83 7.99 -2.86
CA LYS A 105 -11.03 8.35 -1.47
C LYS A 105 -12.51 8.13 -1.15
N MET A 106 -12.81 7.40 -0.08
CA MET A 106 -14.17 7.31 0.41
C MET A 106 -14.45 8.56 1.22
N ASP A 107 -15.37 9.37 0.74
CA ASP A 107 -15.80 10.56 1.45
C ASP A 107 -16.77 10.16 2.58
N ASP A 108 -16.75 10.90 3.69
CA ASP A 108 -17.70 10.77 4.82
C ASP A 108 -19.17 11.06 4.43
N ASN A 109 -19.42 11.36 3.15
CA ASN A 109 -20.72 11.75 2.60
C ASN A 109 -21.64 10.56 2.33
N GLY A 110 -21.66 9.53 3.17
CA GLY A 110 -22.77 8.56 3.31
C GLY A 110 -23.40 8.00 2.02
N LYS A 111 -22.67 7.95 0.90
CA LYS A 111 -23.19 7.47 -0.39
C LYS A 111 -22.25 6.40 -0.91
N ALA A 112 -22.57 5.18 -0.49
CA ALA A 112 -22.23 3.96 -1.20
C ALA A 112 -22.95 3.91 -2.56
#